data_AF-A0A4Z0MD66-F1
#
_entry.id   AF-A0A4Z0MD66-F1
#
_cell.length_a   1.000
_cell.length_b   1.000
_cell.length_c   1.000
_cell.angle_alpha   90.00
_cell.angle_beta   90.00
_cell.angle_gamma   90.00
#
_symmetry.space_group_name_H-M   'P 1'
#
loop_
_entity.id
_entity.type
_entity.pdbx_description
1 polymer ?
#
loop_
_entity_poly.entity_id
_entity_poly.type
_entity_poly.pdbx_seq_one_letter_code
_entity_poly.pdbx_strand_id
1 'polypeptide(L)'
;LSFASVDASLAVKPATADVENRPRVLDSFNGDIDKYNIPTQGCVLAHVTTQIEAIRRGAPGGLIFQSICGSEKGLKEFGVELAMLDEARAVG
;
A
#
# COMPACT_ATOMS: atom_id res chain seq x y z
N LEU A 1 -0.52 -16.44 -9.69
CA LEU A 1 0.32 -16.23 -10.88
C LEU A 1 -0.13 -17.04 -12.10
N SER A 2 -0.53 -18.30 -11.95
CA SER A 2 -0.84 -19.22 -13.07
C SER A 2 -1.89 -18.75 -14.09
N PHE A 3 -2.69 -17.73 -13.76
CA PHE A 3 -3.70 -17.12 -14.65
C PHE A 3 -3.35 -15.69 -15.07
N ALA A 4 -2.11 -15.24 -14.87
CA ALA A 4 -1.60 -13.90 -15.22
C ALA A 4 -2.38 -12.70 -14.62
N SER A 5 -3.15 -12.90 -13.54
CA SER A 5 -4.01 -11.87 -12.94
C SER A 5 -3.29 -10.87 -12.01
N VAL A 6 -2.01 -10.59 -12.25
CA VAL A 6 -1.18 -9.70 -11.40
C VAL A 6 -0.43 -8.63 -12.20
N ASP A 7 -0.82 -8.43 -13.45
CA ASP A 7 -0.25 -7.42 -14.35
C ASP A 7 -0.43 -5.99 -13.81
N ALA A 8 -1.56 -5.71 -13.15
CA ALA A 8 -1.85 -4.39 -12.57
C ALA A 8 -1.23 -4.18 -11.18
N SER A 9 -1.39 -5.14 -10.26
CA SER A 9 -0.76 -5.12 -8.93
C SER A 9 -0.92 -6.46 -8.22
N LEU A 10 -0.01 -6.77 -7.31
CA LEU A 10 -0.20 -7.80 -6.28
C LEU A 10 -0.63 -7.11 -4.98
N ALA A 11 -1.94 -7.07 -4.74
CA ALA A 11 -2.52 -6.29 -3.65
C ALA A 11 -3.35 -7.12 -2.68
N VAL A 12 -3.34 -6.75 -1.39
CA VAL A 12 -4.25 -7.31 -0.39
C VAL A 12 -4.82 -6.26 0.54
N LYS A 13 -6.08 -6.44 0.91
CA LYS A 13 -6.74 -5.69 1.97
C LYS A 13 -6.65 -6.51 3.26
N PRO A 14 -5.81 -6.13 4.24
CA PRO A 14 -5.65 -6.91 5.46
C PRO A 14 -6.94 -6.87 6.27
N ALA A 15 -7.32 -8.03 6.83
CA ALA A 15 -8.51 -8.15 7.68
C ALA A 15 -8.34 -7.42 9.03
N THR A 16 -7.09 -7.24 9.49
CA THR A 16 -6.76 -6.53 10.72
C THR A 16 -5.99 -5.26 10.42
N ALA A 17 -6.27 -4.20 11.19
CA ALA A 17 -5.58 -2.92 11.10
C ALA A 17 -4.25 -2.90 11.89
N ASP A 18 -3.64 -4.06 12.13
CA ASP A 18 -2.40 -4.15 12.91
C ASP A 18 -1.24 -3.56 12.10
N VAL A 19 -0.53 -2.60 12.69
CA VAL A 19 0.64 -1.95 12.08
C VAL A 19 1.79 -2.95 11.93
N GLU A 20 1.93 -3.91 12.85
CA GLU A 20 3.03 -4.87 12.85
C GLU A 20 2.88 -5.96 11.78
N ASN A 21 1.64 -6.32 11.42
CA ASN A 21 1.39 -7.36 10.42
C ASN A 21 1.52 -6.84 8.97
N ARG A 22 1.52 -5.51 8.77
CA ARG A 22 1.53 -4.89 7.42
C ARG A 22 2.90 -4.98 6.72
N PRO A 23 4.04 -4.66 7.37
CA PRO A 23 5.36 -4.87 6.79
C PRO A 23 5.59 -6.33 6.37
N ARG A 24 5.21 -7.30 7.22
CA ARG A 24 5.38 -8.73 6.92
C ARG A 24 4.67 -9.20 5.65
N VAL A 25 3.50 -8.63 5.36
CA VAL A 25 2.75 -8.91 4.14
C VAL A 25 3.44 -8.28 2.92
N LEU A 26 3.90 -7.04 3.03
CA LEU A 26 4.69 -6.39 1.97
C LEU A 26 5.99 -7.14 1.69
N ASP A 27 6.69 -7.60 2.72
CA ASP A 27 7.92 -8.39 2.59
C ASP A 27 7.65 -9.72 1.88
N SER A 28 6.52 -10.37 2.18
CA SER A 28 6.13 -11.61 1.51
C SER A 28 5.87 -11.38 0.02
N PHE A 29 5.17 -10.31 -0.35
CA PHE A 29 4.92 -9.97 -1.75
C PHE A 29 6.21 -9.64 -2.50
N ASN A 30 7.08 -8.82 -1.91
CA ASN A 30 8.35 -8.48 -2.56
C ASN A 30 9.28 -9.69 -2.65
N GLY A 31 9.27 -10.58 -1.65
CA GLY A 31 9.99 -11.85 -1.71
C GLY A 31 9.57 -12.71 -2.91
N ASP A 32 8.26 -12.81 -3.20
CA ASP A 32 7.78 -13.53 -4.38
C ASP A 32 8.08 -12.78 -5.69
N ILE A 33 7.93 -11.45 -5.72
CA ILE A 33 8.24 -10.61 -6.88
C ILE A 33 9.72 -10.79 -7.27
N ASP A 34 10.64 -10.66 -6.31
CA ASP A 34 12.07 -10.78 -6.53
C ASP A 34 12.46 -12.21 -6.91
N LYS A 35 11.94 -13.20 -6.17
CA LYS A 35 12.27 -14.62 -6.41
C LYS A 35 11.90 -15.08 -7.81
N TYR A 36 10.79 -14.61 -8.34
CA TYR A 36 10.29 -15.03 -9.65
C TYR A 36 10.49 -13.97 -10.75
N ASN A 37 11.17 -12.85 -10.44
CA ASN A 37 11.36 -11.70 -11.34
C ASN A 37 10.05 -11.24 -12.00
N ILE A 38 9.00 -11.09 -11.19
CA ILE A 38 7.66 -10.76 -11.68
C ILE A 38 7.60 -9.25 -11.93
N PRO A 39 7.34 -8.77 -13.16
CA PRO A 39 7.25 -7.34 -13.44
C PRO A 39 5.90 -6.79 -12.97
N THR A 40 5.72 -6.63 -11.65
CA THR A 40 4.51 -6.10 -11.00
C THR A 40 4.88 -5.25 -9.78
N GLN A 41 3.90 -4.59 -9.16
CA GLN A 41 4.07 -3.85 -7.92
C GLN A 41 3.26 -4.46 -6.78
N GLY A 42 3.86 -4.52 -5.59
CA GLY A 42 3.16 -4.88 -4.36
C GLY A 42 2.36 -3.71 -3.77
N CYS A 43 1.22 -4.00 -3.15
CA CYS A 43 0.43 -3.01 -2.42
C CYS A 43 -0.31 -3.64 -1.23
N VAL A 44 -0.35 -2.94 -0.09
CA VAL A 44 -1.21 -3.32 1.05
C VAL A 44 -2.23 -2.21 1.24
N LEU A 45 -3.50 -2.54 0.97
CA LEU A 45 -4.64 -1.62 0.95
C LEU A 45 -5.01 -1.21 2.39
N ALA A 46 -4.25 -0.30 2.97
CA ALA A 46 -4.42 0.24 4.32
C ALA A 46 -4.59 1.77 4.30
N HIS A 47 -4.73 2.41 5.46
CA HIS A 47 -4.70 3.88 5.52
C HIS A 47 -3.32 4.41 5.08
N VAL A 48 -3.30 5.54 4.37
CA VAL A 48 -2.11 6.14 3.73
C VAL A 48 -1.00 6.40 4.74
N THR A 49 -1.34 6.92 5.92
CA THR A 49 -0.37 7.22 6.98
C THR A 49 0.36 5.98 7.47
N THR A 50 -0.32 4.83 7.51
CA THR A 50 0.37 3.59 7.91
C THR A 50 1.30 3.07 6.83
N GLN A 51 0.93 3.21 5.56
CA GLN A 51 1.81 2.80 4.46
C GLN A 51 3.05 3.69 4.41
N ILE A 52 2.90 5.01 4.56
CA ILE A 52 4.02 5.95 4.68
C ILE A 52 4.96 5.53 5.81
N GLU A 53 4.42 5.22 7.00
CA GLU A 53 5.22 4.79 8.14
C GLU A 53 5.95 3.46 7.87
N ALA A 54 5.29 2.49 7.24
CA ALA A 54 5.92 1.22 6.87
C ALA A 54 7.09 1.44 5.90
N ILE A 55 6.91 2.28 4.87
CA ILE A 55 7.96 2.60 3.90
C ILE A 55 9.13 3.31 4.58
N ARG A 56 8.85 4.27 5.48
CA ARG A 56 9.88 4.95 6.28
C ARG A 56 10.69 3.99 7.16
N ARG A 57 10.09 2.89 7.60
CA ARG A 57 10.76 1.80 8.35
C ARG A 57 11.52 0.82 7.45
N GLY A 58 11.56 1.06 6.14
CA GLY A 58 12.29 0.24 5.17
C GLY A 58 11.44 -0.86 4.52
N ALA A 59 10.13 -0.89 4.73
CA ALA A 59 9.28 -1.78 3.98
C ALA A 59 9.35 -1.41 2.48
N PRO A 60 9.46 -2.39 1.58
CA PRO A 60 9.55 -2.15 0.14
C PRO A 60 8.32 -1.39 -0.40
N GLY A 61 8.58 -0.25 -1.04
CA GLY A 61 7.57 0.62 -1.66
C GLY A 61 7.21 0.16 -3.07
N GLY A 62 5.93 -0.17 -3.29
CA GLY A 62 5.35 -0.39 -4.62
C GLY A 62 4.32 0.70 -4.92
N LEU A 63 3.03 0.37 -4.78
CA LEU A 63 1.96 1.37 -4.83
C LEU A 63 1.51 1.76 -3.42
N ILE A 64 1.15 3.03 -3.21
CA ILE A 64 0.51 3.50 -1.99
C ILE A 64 -0.98 3.70 -2.25
N PHE A 65 -1.82 3.06 -1.44
CA PHE A 65 -3.27 3.12 -1.55
C PHE A 65 -3.89 4.14 -0.59
N GLN A 66 -5.00 4.77 -1.00
CA GLN A 66 -5.90 5.46 -0.09
C GLN A 66 -7.32 5.48 -0.66
N SER A 67 -8.32 5.18 0.17
CA SER A 67 -9.72 5.48 -0.17
C SER A 67 -9.95 6.99 -0.15
N ILE A 68 -10.54 7.52 -1.22
CA ILE A 68 -10.85 8.96 -1.36
C ILE A 68 -12.36 9.19 -1.48
N CYS A 69 -12.80 10.40 -1.14
CA CYS A 69 -14.17 10.87 -1.32
C CYS A 69 -14.17 12.17 -2.12
N GLY A 70 -15.23 12.42 -2.90
CA GLY A 70 -15.37 13.62 -3.74
C GLY A 70 -15.68 14.92 -2.99
N SER A 71 -15.65 14.91 -1.65
CA SER A 71 -15.86 16.11 -0.82
C SER A 71 -14.87 16.14 0.34
N GLU A 72 -14.49 17.35 0.77
CA GLU A 72 -13.60 17.55 1.92
C GLU A 72 -14.18 16.91 3.19
N LYS A 73 -15.50 17.01 3.39
CA LYS A 73 -16.17 16.37 4.52
C LYS A 73 -15.98 14.84 4.49
N GLY A 74 -16.18 14.21 3.35
CA GLY A 74 -15.99 12.77 3.22
C GLY A 74 -14.53 12.33 3.36
N LEU A 75 -13.57 13.16 2.92
CA LEU A 75 -12.15 12.90 3.19
C LEU A 75 -11.84 12.95 4.69
N LYS A 76 -12.41 13.92 5.42
CA LYS A 76 -12.30 13.99 6.89
C LYS A 76 -12.93 12.78 7.59
N GLU A 77 -14.05 12.26 7.09
CA GLU A 77 -14.65 11.01 7.59
C GLU A 77 -13.72 9.80 7.39
N PHE A 78 -12.90 9.80 6.34
CA PHE A 78 -11.85 8.80 6.14
C PHE A 78 -10.53 9.10 6.89
N GLY A 79 -10.42 10.24 7.57
CA GLY A 79 -9.19 10.66 8.24
C GLY A 79 -8.09 11.11 7.27
N VAL A 80 -8.46 11.62 6.10
CA VAL A 80 -7.53 11.98 5.01
C VAL A 80 -7.50 13.49 4.80
N GLU A 81 -6.29 14.03 4.67
CA GLU A 81 -6.03 15.38 4.17
C GLU A 81 -5.24 15.31 2.86
N LEU A 82 -5.39 16.31 1.98
CA LEU A 82 -4.66 16.35 0.71
C LEU A 82 -3.13 16.34 0.91
N ALA A 83 -2.65 17.00 1.97
CA ALA A 83 -1.23 17.00 2.33
C ALA A 83 -0.67 15.59 2.60
N MET A 84 -1.50 14.66 3.10
CA MET A 84 -1.09 13.27 3.30
C MET A 84 -0.88 12.54 1.97
N LEU A 85 -1.63 12.91 0.92
CA LEU A 85 -1.46 12.34 -0.43
C LEU A 85 -0.19 12.89 -1.10
N ASP A 86 0.12 14.17 -0.87
CA ASP A 86 1.38 14.76 -1.31
C ASP A 86 2.58 14.12 -0.60
N GLU A 87 2.48 13.88 0.71
CA GLU A 87 3.49 13.17 1.50
C GLU A 87 3.68 11.74 1.00
N ALA A 88 2.59 11.01 0.74
CA ALA A 88 2.64 9.67 0.18
C ALA A 88 3.42 9.63 -1.14
N ARG A 89 3.11 10.55 -2.05
CA ARG A 89 3.80 10.66 -3.34
C ARG A 89 5.29 11.01 -3.20
N ALA A 90 5.68 11.71 -2.14
CA ALA A 90 7.07 12.08 -1.90
C ALA A 90 7.90 10.96 -1.25
N VAL A 91 7.25 10.02 -0.55
CA VAL A 91 7.91 8.90 0.14
C VAL A 91 7.99 7.64 -0.72
N GLY A 92 7.00 7.41 -1.59
CA GLY A 92 7.02 6.33 -2.58
C GLY A 92 7.97 6.62 -3.73
#